data_AF-A0A212CJ75-F1
#
_entry.id   AF-A0A212CJ75-F1
#
_cell.length_a   1.000
_cell.length_b   1.000
_cell.length_c   1.000
_cell.angle_alpha   90.00
_cell.angle_beta   90.00
_cell.angle_gamma   90.00
#
_symmetry.space_group_name_H-M   'P 1'
#
loop_
_entity.id
_entity.type
_entity.pdbx_description
1 polymer ?
#
loop_
_entity_poly.entity_id
_entity_poly.type
_entity_poly.pdbx_seq_one_letter_code
_entity_poly.pdbx_strand_id
1 'polypeptide(L)'
;MIPSCQESDLKIDGNLKLSELRSCALVCKHWYRCLHGDENSEVWRSLCARSLAEEALRTDILCNLPSYKAKIRAFQHAFSTNDCSRNVYIKKNGFTLHRNPIAQSTDGARTKIGFSEGRHAWEVWWEGPLGTVAVIGIATKRAPMQCQVPY
;
A
#
# COMPACT_ATOMS: atom_id res chain seq x y z
N MET A 1 -16.57 32.32 -21.66
CA MET A 1 -17.48 32.10 -20.52
C MET A 1 -17.40 30.62 -20.19
N ILE A 2 -16.65 30.25 -19.14
CA ILE A 2 -16.48 28.83 -18.76
C ILE A 2 -17.78 28.43 -18.06
N PRO A 3 -18.50 27.39 -18.51
CA PRO A 3 -19.74 26.98 -17.85
C PRO A 3 -19.42 26.59 -16.41
N SER A 4 -20.19 27.13 -15.46
CA SER A 4 -20.19 26.66 -14.08
C SER A 4 -20.60 25.19 -14.07
N CYS A 5 -19.63 24.30 -13.87
CA CYS A 5 -19.87 22.88 -13.68
C CYS A 5 -20.70 22.72 -12.40
N GLN A 6 -21.99 22.45 -12.54
CA GLN A 6 -22.87 22.15 -11.41
C GLN A 6 -22.47 20.80 -10.81
N GLU A 7 -22.61 20.66 -9.49
CA GLU A 7 -22.32 19.43 -8.73
C GLU A 7 -23.00 18.17 -9.30
N SER A 8 -24.09 18.33 -10.06
CA SER A 8 -24.87 17.25 -10.67
C SER A 8 -24.30 16.65 -11.97
N ASP A 9 -23.34 17.32 -12.64
CA ASP A 9 -22.83 16.87 -13.95
C ASP A 9 -21.60 15.96 -13.85
N LEU A 10 -21.01 15.84 -12.66
CA LEU A 10 -19.95 14.90 -12.35
C LEU A 10 -20.57 13.70 -11.62
N LYS A 11 -21.43 12.93 -12.30
CA LYS A 11 -20.90 11.75 -12.99
C LYS A 11 -19.71 11.00 -12.39
N ILE A 12 -19.46 10.92 -11.08
CA ILE A 12 -18.25 10.26 -10.56
C ILE A 12 -18.36 8.79 -10.94
N ASP A 13 -17.76 8.42 -12.06
CA ASP A 13 -17.66 7.04 -12.46
C ASP A 13 -16.68 6.39 -11.47
N GLY A 14 -17.24 5.63 -10.51
CA GLY A 14 -16.49 4.92 -9.48
C GLY A 14 -15.50 3.88 -10.02
N ASN A 15 -15.32 3.83 -11.34
CA ASN A 15 -14.42 2.94 -12.06
C ASN A 15 -13.01 3.48 -12.29
N LEU A 16 -12.74 4.76 -12.03
CA LEU A 16 -11.43 5.37 -12.25
C LEU A 16 -10.34 4.76 -11.34
N LYS A 17 -9.20 4.40 -11.94
CA LYS A 17 -7.97 3.97 -11.27
C LYS A 17 -7.23 5.18 -10.70
N LEU A 18 -6.30 4.93 -9.76
CA LEU A 18 -5.48 5.97 -9.14
C LEU A 18 -4.72 6.85 -10.16
N SER A 19 -4.22 6.26 -11.25
CA SER A 19 -3.53 6.99 -12.32
C SER A 19 -4.46 7.93 -13.10
N GLU A 20 -5.73 7.54 -13.26
CA GLU A 20 -6.75 8.33 -13.96
C GLU A 20 -7.21 9.49 -13.07
N LEU A 21 -7.42 9.24 -11.78
CA LEU A 21 -7.71 10.31 -10.81
C LEU A 21 -6.60 11.37 -10.77
N ARG A 22 -5.33 10.94 -10.80
CA ARG A 22 -4.20 11.87 -10.92
C ARG A 22 -4.30 12.71 -12.18
N SER A 23 -4.62 12.09 -13.32
CA SER A 23 -4.76 12.79 -14.60
C SER A 23 -5.90 13.81 -14.55
N CYS A 24 -7.05 13.46 -13.98
CA CYS A 24 -8.17 14.37 -13.75
C CYS A 24 -7.78 15.58 -12.90
N ALA A 25 -7.04 15.36 -11.80
CA ALA A 25 -6.58 16.44 -10.92
C ALA A 25 -5.63 17.42 -11.63
N LEU A 26 -4.86 16.96 -12.62
CA LEU A 26 -3.90 17.81 -13.34
C LEU A 26 -4.58 18.70 -14.39
N VAL A 27 -5.68 18.25 -14.99
CA VAL A 27 -6.34 18.96 -16.11
C VAL A 27 -7.51 19.84 -15.68
N CYS A 28 -8.03 19.67 -14.46
CA CYS A 28 -9.23 20.37 -14.01
C CYS A 28 -9.11 20.86 -12.57
N LYS A 29 -9.26 22.17 -12.36
CA LYS A 29 -9.22 22.81 -11.02
C LYS A 29 -10.33 22.31 -10.10
N HIS A 30 -11.49 21.97 -10.65
CA HIS A 30 -12.59 21.39 -9.87
C HIS A 30 -12.20 20.00 -9.37
N TRP A 31 -11.74 19.10 -10.26
CA TRP A 31 -11.22 17.78 -9.88
C TRP A 31 -10.07 17.85 -8.89
N TYR A 32 -9.14 18.78 -9.07
CA TYR A 32 -8.08 19.04 -8.10
C TYR A 32 -8.65 19.34 -6.71
N ARG A 33 -9.60 20.29 -6.62
CA ARG A 33 -10.24 20.64 -5.35
C ARG A 33 -11.02 19.47 -4.75
N CYS A 34 -11.74 18.68 -5.54
CA CYS A 34 -12.47 17.51 -5.05
C CYS A 34 -11.52 16.44 -4.48
N LEU A 35 -10.42 16.14 -5.18
CA LEU A 35 -9.48 15.08 -4.79
C LEU A 35 -8.52 15.48 -3.67
N HIS A 36 -8.26 16.79 -3.52
CA HIS A 36 -7.35 17.32 -2.49
C HIS A 36 -8.05 18.01 -1.33
N GLY A 37 -9.32 18.39 -1.47
CA GLY A 37 -10.10 19.08 -0.44
C GLY A 37 -10.68 18.14 0.62
N ASP A 38 -11.13 16.94 0.21
CA ASP A 38 -11.60 15.90 1.13
C ASP A 38 -10.97 14.54 0.81
N GLU A 39 -10.08 14.10 1.69
CA GLU A 39 -9.41 12.80 1.62
C GLU A 39 -10.33 11.60 1.96
N ASN A 40 -11.54 11.88 2.45
CA ASN A 40 -12.58 10.92 2.79
C ASN A 40 -13.81 10.97 1.86
N SER A 41 -13.69 11.69 0.74
CA SER A 41 -14.73 11.77 -0.29
C SER A 41 -15.11 10.40 -0.84
N GLU A 42 -16.29 10.32 -1.47
CA GLU A 42 -16.80 9.07 -2.05
C GLU A 42 -15.85 8.47 -3.10
N VAL A 43 -15.11 9.32 -3.81
CA VAL A 43 -14.06 8.88 -4.75
C VAL A 43 -13.01 8.03 -4.03
N TRP A 44 -12.46 8.54 -2.93
CA TRP A 44 -11.43 7.83 -2.16
C TRP A 44 -12.01 6.61 -1.46
N ARG A 45 -13.23 6.70 -0.92
CA ARG A 45 -13.91 5.56 -0.29
C ARG A 45 -14.12 4.42 -1.29
N SER A 46 -14.65 4.73 -2.48
CA SER A 46 -14.88 3.75 -3.56
C SER A 46 -13.57 3.13 -4.04
N LEU A 47 -12.54 3.96 -4.31
CA LEU A 47 -11.24 3.45 -4.71
C LEU A 47 -10.62 2.55 -3.64
N CYS A 48 -10.74 2.93 -2.36
CA CYS A 48 -10.26 2.16 -1.23
C CYS A 48 -10.93 0.79 -1.13
N ALA A 49 -12.27 0.75 -1.23
CA ALA A 49 -13.04 -0.49 -1.19
C ALA A 49 -12.70 -1.45 -2.35
N ARG A 50 -12.34 -0.91 -3.53
CA ARG A 50 -11.93 -1.70 -4.70
C ARG A 50 -10.47 -2.16 -4.66
N SER A 51 -9.59 -1.36 -4.04
CA SER A 51 -8.14 -1.59 -4.10
C SER A 51 -7.63 -2.43 -2.94
N LEU A 52 -8.25 -2.32 -1.76
CA LEU A 52 -7.83 -3.01 -0.56
C LEU A 52 -8.72 -4.23 -0.32
N ALA A 53 -8.14 -5.29 0.25
CA ALA A 53 -8.92 -6.40 0.76
C ALA A 53 -9.83 -5.92 1.91
N GLU A 54 -11.05 -6.44 1.97
CA GLU A 54 -12.03 -6.10 3.01
C GLU A 54 -11.47 -6.31 4.43
N GLU A 55 -10.66 -7.37 4.62
CA GLU A 55 -9.98 -7.65 5.89
C GLU A 55 -9.07 -6.50 6.33
N ALA A 56 -8.37 -5.82 5.41
CA ALA A 56 -7.47 -4.72 5.73
C ALA A 56 -8.23 -3.47 6.22
N LEU A 57 -9.50 -3.33 5.82
CA LEU A 57 -10.36 -2.20 6.21
C LEU A 57 -11.11 -2.46 7.52
N ARG A 58 -11.31 -3.73 7.87
CA ARG A 58 -12.04 -4.14 9.08
C ARG A 58 -11.15 -4.44 10.28
N THR A 59 -9.87 -4.71 10.04
CA THR A 59 -8.88 -4.96 11.09
C THR A 59 -8.19 -3.66 11.52
N ASP A 60 -7.37 -3.78 12.55
CA ASP A 60 -6.55 -2.71 13.12
C ASP A 60 -5.31 -2.35 12.29
N ILE A 61 -4.96 -3.14 11.25
CA ILE A 61 -3.79 -2.91 10.38
C ILE A 61 -3.69 -1.46 9.86
N LEU A 62 -4.84 -0.83 9.59
CA LEU A 62 -4.92 0.54 9.06
C LEU A 62 -5.72 1.49 9.96
N CYS A 63 -5.92 1.15 11.23
CA CYS A 63 -6.75 1.95 12.15
C CYS A 63 -6.15 3.34 12.43
N ASN A 64 -4.82 3.44 12.42
CA ASN A 64 -4.08 4.68 12.67
C ASN A 64 -4.08 5.65 11.47
N LEU A 65 -4.63 5.25 10.31
CA LEU A 65 -4.65 6.08 9.12
C LEU A 65 -5.94 6.92 9.06
N PRO A 66 -5.84 8.26 8.96
CA PRO A 66 -6.98 9.17 9.18
C PRO A 66 -7.95 9.25 8.00
N SER A 67 -7.58 8.75 6.82
CA SER A 67 -8.37 8.93 5.60
C SER A 67 -8.32 7.74 4.64
N TYR A 68 -9.33 7.59 3.79
CA TYR A 68 -9.33 6.59 2.71
C TYR A 68 -8.16 6.81 1.73
N LYS A 69 -7.83 8.08 1.43
CA LYS A 69 -6.64 8.42 0.65
C LYS A 69 -5.35 7.96 1.32
N ALA A 70 -5.22 8.14 2.65
CA ALA A 70 -4.07 7.66 3.41
C ALA A 70 -3.95 6.12 3.38
N LYS A 71 -5.08 5.40 3.47
CA LYS A 71 -5.14 3.93 3.35
C LYS A 71 -4.70 3.44 1.97
N ILE A 72 -5.18 4.09 0.90
CA ILE A 72 -4.71 3.84 -0.48
C ILE A 72 -3.21 4.08 -0.60
N ARG A 73 -2.71 5.20 -0.05
CA ARG A 73 -1.28 5.52 -0.07
C ARG A 73 -0.47 4.47 0.67
N ALA A 74 -0.89 4.04 1.87
CA ALA A 74 -0.22 2.98 2.61
C ALA A 74 -0.16 1.67 1.80
N PHE A 75 -1.24 1.32 1.10
CA PHE A 75 -1.26 0.12 0.25
C PHE A 75 -0.27 0.17 -0.91
N GLN A 76 0.04 1.35 -1.45
CA GLN A 76 1.11 1.52 -2.45
C GLN A 76 2.50 1.20 -1.88
N HIS A 77 2.70 1.37 -0.58
CA HIS A 77 3.97 1.09 0.12
C HIS A 77 3.99 -0.27 0.85
N ALA A 78 2.94 -1.08 0.70
CA ALA A 78 2.86 -2.41 1.29
C ALA A 78 3.88 -3.39 0.67
N PHE A 79 3.90 -4.65 1.12
CA PHE A 79 4.83 -5.65 0.59
C PHE A 79 4.60 -5.95 -0.90
N SER A 80 5.69 -6.24 -1.60
CA SER A 80 5.67 -6.70 -2.99
C SER A 80 5.55 -8.23 -3.04
N THR A 81 4.58 -8.74 -3.79
CA THR A 81 4.47 -10.19 -4.09
C THR A 81 5.54 -10.66 -5.07
N ASN A 82 6.18 -9.73 -5.79
CA ASN A 82 7.17 -10.04 -6.81
C ASN A 82 8.61 -9.89 -6.29
N ASP A 83 8.77 -9.44 -5.04
CA ASP A 83 10.07 -9.15 -4.45
C ASP A 83 10.16 -9.69 -3.01
N CYS A 84 9.98 -11.00 -2.90
CA CYS A 84 10.07 -11.77 -1.68
C CYS A 84 10.73 -13.13 -1.92
N SER A 85 11.24 -13.75 -0.86
CA SER A 85 11.69 -15.16 -0.90
C SER A 85 10.57 -16.06 -1.41
N ARG A 86 10.94 -17.17 -2.06
CA ARG A 86 10.00 -18.24 -2.45
C ARG A 86 9.32 -18.91 -1.25
N ASN A 87 9.90 -18.80 -0.06
CA ASN A 87 9.37 -19.37 1.17
C ASN A 87 8.45 -18.39 1.92
N VAL A 88 8.23 -17.21 1.35
CA VAL A 88 7.36 -16.17 1.89
C VAL A 88 6.17 -15.99 0.97
N TYR A 89 4.99 -15.81 1.55
CA TYR A 89 3.83 -15.31 0.83
C TYR A 89 3.28 -14.06 1.52
N ILE A 90 2.83 -13.11 0.71
CA ILE A 90 2.13 -11.92 1.20
C ILE A 90 0.64 -12.21 1.20
N LYS A 91 -0.04 -11.96 2.33
CA LYS A 91 -1.50 -12.14 2.43
C LYS A 91 -2.23 -11.20 1.47
N LYS A 92 -3.51 -11.48 1.22
CA LYS A 92 -4.36 -10.68 0.30
C LYS A 92 -4.46 -9.21 0.73
N ASN A 93 -4.42 -8.91 2.03
CA ASN A 93 -4.32 -7.53 2.53
C ASN A 93 -3.09 -6.75 2.03
N GLY A 94 -2.02 -7.43 1.59
CA GLY A 94 -0.76 -6.82 1.15
C GLY A 94 0.17 -6.34 2.27
N PHE A 95 -0.31 -6.24 3.51
CA PHE A 95 0.42 -5.73 4.66
C PHE A 95 1.02 -6.82 5.55
N THR A 96 0.53 -8.06 5.43
CA THR A 96 1.02 -9.18 6.24
C THR A 96 1.90 -10.10 5.41
N LEU A 97 3.12 -10.30 5.90
CA LEU A 97 4.04 -11.31 5.43
C LEU A 97 3.85 -12.59 6.24
N HIS A 98 3.78 -13.73 5.57
CA HIS A 98 3.84 -15.04 6.21
C HIS A 98 4.99 -15.86 5.65
N ARG A 99 5.77 -16.47 6.54
CA ARG A 99 6.91 -17.32 6.19
C ARG A 99 6.54 -18.78 6.42
N ASN A 100 6.77 -19.63 5.41
CA ASN A 100 6.60 -21.08 5.54
C ASN A 100 7.69 -21.68 6.45
N PRO A 101 7.40 -22.76 7.21
CA PRO A 101 8.35 -23.35 8.16
C PRO A 101 9.43 -24.16 7.44
N ILE A 102 10.42 -23.47 6.86
CA ILE A 102 11.56 -24.07 6.18
C ILE A 102 12.80 -24.02 7.08
N ALA A 103 13.43 -25.17 7.32
CA ALA A 103 14.65 -25.27 8.10
C ALA A 103 15.84 -24.62 7.38
N GLN A 104 16.81 -24.12 8.16
CA GLN A 104 18.11 -23.60 7.66
C GLN A 104 17.98 -22.57 6.52
N SER A 105 16.95 -21.74 6.57
CA SER A 105 16.67 -20.71 5.57
C SER A 105 16.42 -19.37 6.26
N THR A 106 17.02 -18.31 5.73
CA THR A 106 16.68 -16.94 6.07
C THR A 106 15.97 -16.32 4.88
N ASP A 107 14.80 -15.74 5.14
CA ASP A 107 13.85 -15.31 4.12
C ASP A 107 13.39 -13.89 4.41
N GLY A 108 13.36 -13.06 3.37
CA GLY A 108 12.94 -11.67 3.46
C GLY A 108 11.94 -11.28 2.38
N ALA A 109 11.43 -10.07 2.48
CA ALA A 109 10.61 -9.41 1.47
C ALA A 109 10.87 -7.92 1.47
N ARG A 110 10.62 -7.27 0.34
CA ARG A 110 10.64 -5.82 0.19
C ARG A 110 9.24 -5.27 -0.07
N THR A 111 9.09 -3.99 0.20
CA THR A 111 7.91 -3.20 -0.18
C THR A 111 7.88 -2.97 -1.70
N LYS A 112 6.71 -2.58 -2.22
CA LYS A 112 6.51 -2.30 -3.66
C LYS A 112 7.34 -1.11 -4.16
N ILE A 113 7.61 -0.14 -3.29
CA ILE A 113 8.22 1.14 -3.63
C ILE A 113 9.48 1.35 -2.79
N GLY A 114 10.61 1.60 -3.46
CA GLY A 114 11.84 2.07 -2.83
C GLY A 114 11.90 3.59 -2.80
N PHE A 115 12.66 4.15 -1.85
CA PHE A 115 12.82 5.58 -1.66
C PHE A 115 14.23 6.04 -2.04
N SER A 116 14.35 7.20 -2.67
CA SER A 116 15.63 7.85 -3.02
C SER A 116 15.89 9.13 -2.22
N GLU A 117 14.85 9.77 -1.70
CA GLU A 117 14.91 11.03 -0.97
C GLU A 117 13.73 11.16 0.02
N GLY A 118 13.80 12.15 0.91
CA GLY A 118 12.75 12.43 1.90
C GLY A 118 12.89 11.66 3.21
N ARG A 119 11.95 11.90 4.13
CA ARG A 119 11.85 11.22 5.43
C ARG A 119 10.65 10.29 5.42
N HIS A 120 10.87 9.04 5.76
CA HIS A 120 9.85 7.98 5.73
C HIS A 120 9.81 7.26 7.06
N ALA A 121 8.61 6.91 7.50
CA ALA A 121 8.37 6.15 8.70
C ALA A 121 7.34 5.05 8.40
N TRP A 122 7.51 3.90 9.04
CA TRP A 122 6.61 2.77 8.94
C TRP A 122 6.49 2.09 10.31
N GLU A 123 5.36 1.44 10.50
CA GLU A 123 5.08 0.62 11.67
C GLU A 123 5.24 -0.85 11.27
N VAL A 124 5.84 -1.65 12.16
CA VAL A 124 5.99 -3.10 11.96
C VAL A 124 5.44 -3.81 13.17
N TRP A 125 4.48 -4.70 12.95
CA TRP A 125 4.03 -5.67 13.94
C TRP A 125 4.60 -7.03 13.59
N TRP A 126 5.23 -7.67 14.58
CA TRP A 126 5.84 -8.98 14.41
C TRP A 126 5.29 -9.92 15.47
N GLU A 127 4.42 -10.82 15.02
CA GLU A 127 3.75 -11.80 15.88
C GLU A 127 4.39 -13.18 15.74
N GLY A 128 4.52 -13.91 16.85
CA GLY A 128 5.10 -15.25 16.93
C GLY A 128 6.54 -15.27 17.46
N PRO A 129 7.15 -16.46 17.58
CA PRO A 129 8.54 -16.56 18.00
C PRO A 129 9.44 -15.99 16.91
N LEU A 130 10.21 -14.96 17.25
CA LEU A 130 11.17 -14.30 16.35
C LEU A 130 12.28 -15.25 15.84
N GLY A 131 12.45 -16.40 16.49
CA GLY A 131 13.50 -17.35 16.20
C GLY A 131 14.87 -16.82 16.61
N THR A 132 15.92 -17.35 16.00
CA THR A 132 17.31 -16.97 16.27
C THR A 132 17.73 -15.69 15.57
N VAL A 133 17.10 -15.36 14.43
CA VAL A 133 17.42 -14.20 13.61
C VAL A 133 16.13 -13.55 13.13
N ALA A 134 15.87 -12.35 13.64
CA ALA A 134 14.79 -11.47 13.18
C ALA A 134 15.38 -10.08 12.91
N VAL A 135 15.22 -9.60 11.68
CA VAL A 135 15.81 -8.34 11.22
C VAL A 135 14.75 -7.49 10.53
N ILE A 136 14.66 -6.23 10.96
CA ILE A 136 13.90 -5.18 10.27
C ILE A 136 14.93 -4.16 9.78
N GLY A 137 14.79 -3.72 8.53
CA GLY A 137 15.69 -2.71 8.00
C GLY A 137 15.33 -2.28 6.59
N ILE A 138 16.29 -1.63 5.96
CA ILE A 138 16.22 -1.17 4.58
C ILE A 138 17.22 -1.96 3.73
N ALA A 139 16.89 -2.16 2.47
CA ALA A 139 17.73 -2.89 1.55
C ALA A 139 17.70 -2.26 0.16
N THR A 140 18.81 -2.40 -0.57
CA THR A 140 18.83 -2.05 -1.99
C THR A 140 18.08 -3.13 -2.79
N LYS A 141 17.64 -2.80 -4.01
CA LYS A 141 17.03 -3.75 -4.95
C LYS A 141 17.92 -4.96 -5.27
N ARG A 142 19.24 -4.83 -5.09
CA ARG A 142 20.23 -5.89 -5.36
C ARG A 142 20.41 -6.86 -4.21
N ALA A 143 19.91 -6.55 -3.00
CA ALA A 143 20.08 -7.44 -1.86
C ALA A 143 19.29 -8.75 -2.08
N PRO A 144 19.86 -9.93 -1.78
CA PRO A 144 19.14 -11.18 -1.89
C PRO A 144 18.03 -11.25 -0.84
N MET A 145 16.86 -11.76 -1.22
CA MET A 145 15.73 -11.98 -0.30
C MET A 145 15.70 -13.39 0.30
N GLN A 146 16.65 -14.24 -0.09
CA GLN A 146 16.77 -15.58 0.45
C GLN A 146 18.25 -15.92 0.62
N CYS A 147 18.59 -16.50 1.76
CA CYS A 147 19.89 -17.08 2.03
C CYS A 147 19.70 -18.49 2.60
N GLN A 148 20.40 -19.47 2.05
CA GLN A 148 20.49 -20.79 2.65
C GLN A 148 21.64 -20.78 3.65
N VAL A 149 21.39 -21.27 4.86
CA VAL A 149 22.42 -21.41 5.89
C VAL A 149 23.13 -22.74 5.62
N PRO A 150 24.41 -22.74 5.17
CA PRO A 150 25.13 -23.98 4.93
C PRO A 150 25.40 -24.72 6.24
N TYR A 151 25.59 -26.03 6.13
CA TYR A 151 25.95 -26.93 7.24
C TYR A 151 27.36 -26.64 7.77
#